data_AF-A0A0T6B7H7-F1
#
_entry.id   AF-A0A0T6B7H7-F1
#
_cell.length_a   1.000
_cell.length_b   1.000
_cell.length_c   1.000
_cell.angle_alpha   90.00
_cell.angle_beta   90.00
_cell.angle_gamma   90.00
#
_symmetry.space_group_name_H-M   'P 1'
#
loop_
_entity.id
_entity.type
_entity.pdbx_description
1 polymer ?
#
loop_
_entity_poly.entity_id
_entity_poly.type
_entity_poly.pdbx_seq_one_letter_code
_entity_poly.pdbx_strand_id
1 'polypeptide(L)'
;MYHRCILTLLNARSTYLISSRLWHVQKYPELDFSYLCNPNNSEEIASNIKRRKGVGNVELIQQLKRDLDNLNTSDSKYQEVKKRFHDECNNIPNATHPYIVNYGNEPKILKHIGEEPQFKFKPKEFHEIAKRLNLIRTEQLGYLSGHRSYYLLGELAEFEHALIQYTLNNLIRKNFKVVTVSDILHREIIESCGLNTKGERTQVIKF
;
A
#
# COMPACT_ATOMS: atom_id res chain seq x y z
N MET A 1 -4.43 -46.66 12.83
CA MET A 1 -3.82 -46.40 14.16
C MET A 1 -3.77 -44.89 14.38
N TYR A 2 -4.88 -44.35 14.91
CA TYR A 2 -4.96 -42.99 15.41
C TYR A 2 -4.40 -42.94 16.85
N HIS A 3 -4.04 -41.74 17.31
CA HIS A 3 -3.57 -41.34 18.65
C HIS A 3 -2.07 -41.45 18.95
N ARG A 4 -1.41 -40.28 18.93
CA ARG A 4 -0.64 -39.67 20.06
C ARG A 4 0.47 -38.78 19.51
N CYS A 5 0.20 -37.48 19.41
CA CYS A 5 1.16 -36.40 19.73
C CYS A 5 0.47 -35.03 19.58
N ILE A 6 -0.65 -34.87 20.27
CA ILE A 6 -1.22 -33.56 20.61
C ILE A 6 -1.16 -33.54 22.13
N LEU A 7 -0.34 -32.66 22.72
CA LEU A 7 -0.37 -32.14 24.12
C LEU A 7 1.02 -31.83 24.72
N THR A 8 1.91 -31.12 24.02
CA THR A 8 3.17 -30.65 24.66
C THR A 8 3.58 -29.21 24.34
N LEU A 9 2.62 -28.31 24.05
CA LEU A 9 2.91 -26.86 23.96
C LEU A 9 1.82 -25.99 24.60
N LEU A 10 1.37 -26.39 25.80
CA LEU A 10 0.42 -25.62 26.62
C LEU A 10 1.08 -24.83 27.76
N ASN A 11 2.33 -24.36 27.59
CA ASN A 11 3.01 -23.57 28.62
C ASN A 11 3.74 -22.32 28.09
N ALA A 12 3.07 -21.57 27.24
CA ALA A 12 3.34 -20.15 27.06
C ALA A 12 2.01 -19.42 26.81
N ARG A 13 1.17 -19.30 27.85
CA ARG A 13 0.04 -18.36 27.85
C ARG A 13 0.61 -16.94 27.86
N SER A 14 1.02 -16.45 26.69
CA SER A 14 1.01 -15.02 26.45
C SER A 14 -0.46 -14.62 26.47
N THR A 15 -0.89 -13.98 27.54
CA THR A 15 -2.21 -13.37 27.70
C THR A 15 -2.34 -12.25 26.67
N TYR A 16 -2.58 -12.60 25.41
CA TYR A 16 -3.19 -11.70 24.46
C TYR A 16 -4.66 -11.61 24.86
N LEU A 17 -4.93 -10.81 25.88
CA LEU A 17 -6.24 -10.18 26.02
C LEU A 17 -6.42 -9.38 24.74
N ILE A 18 -7.05 -9.99 23.74
CA ILE A 18 -7.66 -9.28 22.63
C ILE A 18 -8.77 -8.49 23.31
N SER A 19 -8.41 -7.30 23.80
CA SER A 19 -9.38 -6.28 24.17
C SER A 19 -10.37 -6.24 23.03
N SER A 20 -11.62 -6.53 23.32
CA SER A 20 -12.76 -6.36 22.43
C SER A 20 -13.02 -4.88 22.15
N ARG A 21 -11.96 -4.07 21.98
CA ARG A 21 -12.03 -2.90 21.13
C ARG A 21 -12.41 -3.44 19.77
N LEU A 22 -13.71 -3.34 19.48
CA LEU A 22 -14.22 -3.27 18.12
C LEU A 22 -13.19 -2.45 17.34
N TRP A 23 -12.56 -3.09 16.36
CA TRP A 23 -11.67 -2.39 15.44
C TRP A 23 -12.56 -1.37 14.73
N HIS A 24 -12.59 -0.14 15.25
CA HIS A 24 -13.31 0.95 14.64
C HIS A 24 -12.56 1.29 13.36
N VAL A 25 -12.98 0.66 12.26
CA VAL A 25 -12.47 0.99 10.93
C VAL A 25 -13.05 2.36 10.58
N GLN A 26 -12.20 3.37 10.61
CA GLN A 26 -12.59 4.72 10.26
C GLN A 26 -12.99 4.77 8.78
N LYS A 27 -14.13 5.40 8.49
CA LYS A 27 -14.67 5.51 7.13
C LYS A 27 -13.87 6.50 6.25
N TYR A 28 -13.16 7.42 6.88
CA TYR A 28 -12.37 8.47 6.23
C TYR A 28 -10.97 8.50 6.83
N PRO A 29 -9.92 8.83 6.05
CA PRO A 29 -8.61 9.04 6.62
C PRO A 29 -8.62 10.20 7.62
N GLU A 30 -7.78 10.12 8.64
CA GLU A 30 -7.51 11.25 9.53
C GLU A 30 -6.67 12.28 8.79
N LEU A 31 -7.32 13.37 8.37
CA LEU A 31 -6.66 14.49 7.72
C LEU A 31 -6.42 15.61 8.72
N ASP A 32 -5.26 16.26 8.60
CA ASP A 32 -4.96 17.47 9.36
C ASP A 32 -5.68 18.67 8.73
N PHE A 33 -6.95 18.86 9.09
CA PHE A 33 -7.72 20.01 8.64
C PHE A 33 -7.15 21.34 9.12
N SER A 34 -6.42 21.35 10.24
CA SER A 34 -5.79 22.57 10.76
C SER A 34 -4.69 23.04 9.82
N TYR A 35 -3.92 22.09 9.27
CA TYR A 35 -2.91 22.37 8.26
C TYR A 35 -3.53 22.71 6.90
N LEU A 36 -4.50 21.91 6.44
CA LEU A 36 -5.10 22.05 5.09
C LEU A 36 -5.96 23.30 4.92
N CYS A 37 -6.64 23.75 5.97
CA CYS A 37 -7.54 24.91 5.91
C CYS A 37 -6.85 26.22 6.28
N ASN A 38 -5.59 26.20 6.73
CA ASN A 38 -4.88 27.41 7.13
C ASN A 38 -4.42 28.22 5.90
N PRO A 39 -4.85 29.49 5.75
CA PRO A 39 -4.45 30.34 4.63
C PRO A 39 -2.94 30.53 4.49
N ASN A 40 -2.19 30.53 5.60
CA ASN A 40 -0.74 30.73 5.58
C ASN A 40 0.00 29.57 4.91
N ASN A 41 -0.59 28.38 4.87
CA ASN A 41 0.03 27.18 4.29
C ASN A 41 -0.25 27.05 2.79
N SER A 42 -1.05 27.95 2.20
CA SER A 42 -1.58 27.78 0.84
C SER A 42 -0.47 27.69 -0.22
N GLU A 43 0.54 28.54 -0.11
CA GLU A 43 1.67 28.57 -1.05
C GLU A 43 2.53 27.30 -0.94
N GLU A 44 2.78 26.84 0.29
CA GLU A 44 3.51 25.60 0.56
C GLU A 44 2.78 24.39 -0.04
N ILE A 45 1.47 24.29 0.22
CA ILE A 45 0.64 23.19 -0.28
C ILE A 45 0.60 23.23 -1.81
N ALA A 46 0.39 24.39 -2.42
CA ALA A 46 0.39 24.56 -3.88
C ALA A 46 1.73 24.14 -4.51
N SER A 47 2.85 24.56 -3.91
CA SER A 47 4.20 24.14 -4.30
C SER A 47 4.38 22.62 -4.19
N ASN A 48 3.90 22.02 -3.08
CA ASN A 48 3.96 20.58 -2.85
C ASN A 48 3.12 19.78 -3.87
N ILE A 49 1.91 20.24 -4.21
CA ILE A 49 1.05 19.62 -5.22
C ILE A 49 1.78 19.57 -6.56
N LYS A 50 2.36 20.69 -7.00
CA LYS A 50 3.12 20.77 -8.25
C LYS A 50 4.31 19.82 -8.26
N ARG A 51 5.09 19.78 -7.18
CA ARG A 51 6.24 18.89 -7.03
C ARG A 51 5.86 17.41 -7.10
N ARG A 52 4.77 17.02 -6.42
CA ARG A 52 4.31 15.63 -6.37
C ARG A 52 3.49 15.22 -7.59
N LYS A 53 3.28 16.12 -8.55
CA LYS A 53 2.40 15.92 -9.72
C LYS A 53 1.00 15.48 -9.27
N GLY A 54 0.56 15.98 -8.11
CA GLY A 54 -0.75 15.68 -7.55
C GLY A 54 -1.84 16.47 -8.26
N VAL A 55 -3.09 16.03 -8.05
CA VAL A 55 -4.28 16.77 -8.45
C VAL A 55 -4.84 17.35 -7.17
N GLY A 56 -4.94 18.67 -7.02
CA GLY A 56 -5.44 19.27 -5.78
C GLY A 56 -5.61 20.77 -5.92
N ASN A 57 -6.63 21.32 -5.27
CA ASN A 57 -6.96 22.74 -5.33
C ASN A 57 -7.17 23.30 -3.90
N VAL A 58 -6.20 24.07 -3.42
CA VAL A 58 -6.21 24.65 -2.07
C VAL A 58 -7.28 25.72 -1.91
N GLU A 59 -7.50 26.54 -2.95
CA GLU A 59 -8.50 27.62 -2.93
C GLU A 59 -9.92 27.04 -2.80
N LEU A 60 -10.19 25.94 -3.51
CA LEU A 60 -11.46 25.23 -3.46
C LEU A 60 -11.70 24.64 -2.06
N ILE A 61 -10.68 24.07 -1.41
CA ILE A 61 -10.79 23.54 -0.04
C ILE A 61 -11.20 24.66 0.93
N GLN A 62 -10.55 25.81 0.84
CA GLN A 62 -10.87 26.97 1.68
C GLN A 62 -12.29 27.51 1.41
N GLN A 63 -12.71 27.53 0.15
CA GLN A 63 -14.08 27.91 -0.21
C GLN A 63 -15.10 26.94 0.39
N LEU A 64 -14.90 25.63 0.19
CA LEU A 64 -15.80 24.60 0.73
C LEU A 64 -15.84 24.62 2.25
N LYS A 65 -14.73 24.95 2.92
CA LYS A 65 -14.69 25.14 4.37
C LYS A 65 -15.56 26.32 4.82
N ARG A 66 -15.47 27.46 4.14
CA ARG A 66 -16.35 28.62 4.41
C ARG A 66 -17.82 28.28 4.18
N ASP A 67 -18.12 27.55 3.11
CA ASP A 67 -19.49 27.11 2.82
C ASP A 67 -20.03 26.20 3.92
N LEU A 68 -19.21 25.30 4.47
CA LEU A 68 -19.59 24.45 5.60
C LEU A 68 -19.87 25.24 6.87
N ASP A 69 -19.08 26.28 7.15
CA ASP A 69 -19.25 27.11 8.35
C ASP A 69 -20.53 27.97 8.30
N ASN A 70 -21.03 28.26 7.10
CA ASN A 70 -22.25 29.03 6.87
C ASN A 70 -23.53 28.16 6.78
N LEU A 71 -23.39 26.83 6.69
CA LEU A 71 -24.51 25.91 6.53
C LEU A 71 -24.88 25.23 7.86
N ASN A 72 -26.18 24.96 8.04
CA ASN A 72 -26.65 24.19 9.18
C ASN A 72 -26.35 22.70 9.00
N THR A 73 -25.85 22.05 10.06
CA THR A 73 -25.43 20.64 10.03
C THR A 73 -26.55 19.64 9.67
N SER A 74 -27.80 20.03 9.90
CA SER A 74 -28.99 19.22 9.63
C SER A 74 -29.47 19.30 8.18
N ASP A 75 -28.92 20.22 7.39
CA ASP A 75 -29.28 20.40 5.98
C ASP A 75 -28.68 19.27 5.12
N SER A 76 -29.44 18.77 4.14
CA SER A 76 -28.93 17.81 3.15
C SER A 76 -27.77 18.41 2.36
N LYS A 77 -27.81 19.73 2.11
CA LYS A 77 -26.73 20.46 1.43
C LYS A 77 -25.42 20.45 2.22
N TYR A 78 -25.49 20.50 3.55
CA TYR A 78 -24.29 20.42 4.39
C TYR A 78 -23.57 19.07 4.20
N GLN A 79 -24.31 17.97 4.12
CA GLN A 79 -23.71 16.64 3.93
C GLN A 79 -23.05 16.50 2.55
N GLU A 80 -23.66 17.08 1.51
CA GLU A 80 -23.08 17.10 0.17
C GLU A 80 -21.78 17.91 0.12
N VAL A 81 -21.81 19.15 0.64
CA VAL A 81 -20.63 20.02 0.69
C VAL A 81 -19.54 19.39 1.55
N LYS A 82 -19.89 18.73 2.66
CA LYS A 82 -18.94 18.05 3.54
C LYS A 82 -18.24 16.90 2.82
N LYS A 83 -19.00 16.09 2.08
CA LYS A 83 -18.43 15.01 1.28
C LYS A 83 -17.46 15.56 0.24
N ARG A 84 -17.86 16.61 -0.49
CA ARG A 84 -17.00 17.26 -1.49
C ARG A 84 -15.73 17.86 -0.87
N PHE A 85 -15.85 18.50 0.29
CA PHE A 85 -14.71 19.02 1.04
C PHE A 85 -13.70 17.91 1.40
N HIS A 86 -14.19 16.79 1.93
CA HIS A 86 -13.33 15.64 2.22
C HIS A 86 -12.67 15.06 0.97
N ASP A 87 -13.42 14.92 -0.13
CA ASP A 87 -12.89 14.42 -1.40
C ASP A 87 -11.76 15.33 -1.94
N GLU A 88 -11.92 16.66 -1.88
CA GLU A 88 -10.87 17.61 -2.28
C GLU A 88 -9.68 17.58 -1.33
N CYS A 89 -9.90 17.45 -0.02
CA CYS A 89 -8.80 17.31 0.94
C CYS A 89 -8.00 16.02 0.72
N ASN A 90 -8.66 14.92 0.38
CA ASN A 90 -8.02 13.63 0.07
C ASN A 90 -7.15 13.68 -1.20
N ASN A 91 -7.44 14.61 -2.11
CA ASN A 91 -6.66 14.79 -3.32
C ASN A 91 -5.31 15.50 -3.03
N ILE A 92 -5.19 16.22 -1.91
CA ILE A 92 -3.95 16.88 -1.51
C ILE A 92 -2.91 15.82 -1.13
N PRO A 93 -1.74 15.81 -1.80
CA PRO A 93 -0.73 14.81 -1.50
C PRO A 93 -0.03 15.11 -0.16
N ASN A 94 0.51 14.06 0.47
CA ASN A 94 1.26 14.19 1.71
C ASN A 94 2.44 15.19 1.58
N ALA A 95 2.84 15.79 2.70
CA ALA A 95 3.96 16.71 2.78
C ALA A 95 5.26 16.04 2.31
N THR A 96 6.10 16.81 1.62
CA THR A 96 7.41 16.32 1.18
C THR A 96 8.44 16.61 2.27
N HIS A 97 9.19 15.58 2.67
CA HIS A 97 10.24 15.74 3.68
C HIS A 97 11.29 16.77 3.22
N PRO A 98 11.70 17.75 4.06
CA PRO A 98 12.59 18.85 3.66
C PRO A 98 13.90 18.40 3.00
N TYR A 99 14.47 17.30 3.49
CA TYR A 99 15.72 16.73 2.96
C TYR A 99 15.65 16.34 1.47
N ILE A 100 14.47 15.99 0.95
CA ILE A 100 14.30 15.52 -0.43
C ILE A 100 13.70 16.58 -1.37
N VAL A 101 13.40 17.78 -0.87
CA VAL A 101 12.83 18.90 -1.65
C VAL A 101 13.69 19.25 -2.87
N ASN A 102 15.01 19.15 -2.70
CA ASN A 102 16.02 19.49 -3.72
C ASN A 102 16.57 18.27 -4.46
N TYR A 103 15.93 17.10 -4.36
CA TYR A 103 16.44 15.88 -5.00
C TYR A 103 16.19 15.84 -6.51
N GLY A 104 15.34 16.73 -7.05
CA GLY A 104 14.98 16.74 -8.46
C GLY A 104 14.11 15.53 -8.83
N ASN A 105 14.13 15.15 -10.11
CA ASN A 105 13.34 14.01 -10.62
C ASN A 105 14.14 12.69 -10.67
N GLU A 106 15.46 12.74 -10.45
CA GLU A 106 16.32 11.57 -10.57
C GLU A 106 16.58 10.95 -9.19
N PRO A 107 16.53 9.61 -9.07
CA PRO A 107 16.88 8.93 -7.83
C PRO A 107 18.37 9.14 -7.51
N LYS A 108 18.70 9.33 -6.22
CA LYS A 108 20.09 9.42 -5.75
C LYS A 108 20.52 8.11 -5.11
N ILE A 109 21.68 7.61 -5.52
CA ILE A 109 22.30 6.42 -4.93
C ILE A 109 22.84 6.78 -3.55
N LEU A 110 22.38 6.08 -2.51
CA LEU A 110 22.85 6.28 -1.13
C LEU A 110 24.03 5.40 -0.77
N LYS A 111 24.04 4.14 -1.23
CA LYS A 111 25.08 3.16 -0.93
C LYS A 111 25.01 1.97 -1.89
N HIS A 112 26.17 1.41 -2.25
CA HIS A 112 26.29 0.08 -2.85
C HIS A 112 26.63 -0.95 -1.77
N ILE A 113 25.99 -2.13 -1.81
CA ILE A 113 26.23 -3.23 -0.87
C ILE A 113 26.60 -4.46 -1.69
N GLY A 114 27.78 -5.04 -1.40
CA GLY A 114 28.34 -6.14 -2.19
C GLY A 114 29.03 -5.67 -3.46
N GLU A 115 29.42 -6.62 -4.28
CA GLU A 115 30.12 -6.41 -5.55
C GLU A 115 29.35 -7.09 -6.69
N GLU A 116 29.42 -6.52 -7.90
CA GLU A 116 28.79 -7.13 -9.07
C GLU A 116 29.49 -8.45 -9.43
N PRO A 117 28.73 -9.55 -9.61
CA PRO A 117 29.31 -10.85 -9.89
C PRO A 117 30.03 -10.88 -11.26
N GLN A 118 31.26 -11.39 -11.27
CA GLN A 118 32.04 -11.57 -12.49
C GLN A 118 31.79 -12.96 -13.08
N PHE A 119 31.20 -13.01 -14.28
CA PHE A 119 30.91 -14.26 -14.97
C PHE A 119 31.93 -14.53 -16.08
N LYS A 120 32.40 -15.79 -16.18
CA LYS A 120 33.21 -16.28 -17.30
C LYS A 120 32.37 -16.60 -18.56
N PHE A 121 31.07 -16.32 -18.51
CA PHE A 121 30.09 -16.57 -19.56
C PHE A 121 29.10 -15.40 -19.62
N LYS A 122 28.40 -15.25 -20.75
CA LYS A 122 27.34 -14.24 -20.86
C LYS A 122 26.16 -14.64 -19.96
N PRO A 123 25.83 -13.86 -18.91
CA PRO A 123 24.70 -14.19 -18.03
C PRO A 123 23.40 -14.18 -18.85
N LYS A 124 22.49 -15.07 -18.46
CA LYS A 124 21.15 -15.17 -19.05
C LYS A 124 20.14 -14.54 -18.12
N GLU A 125 19.07 -14.01 -18.70
CA GLU A 125 17.92 -13.50 -17.96
C GLU A 125 17.24 -14.62 -17.18
N PHE A 126 16.65 -14.28 -16.03
CA PHE A 126 15.96 -15.23 -15.16
C PHE A 126 14.95 -16.11 -15.92
N HIS A 127 14.12 -15.49 -16.77
CA HIS A 127 13.09 -16.20 -17.54
C HIS A 127 13.69 -17.27 -18.45
N GLU A 128 14.82 -17.00 -19.09
CA GLU A 128 15.48 -17.96 -19.99
C GLU A 128 16.02 -19.16 -19.20
N ILE A 129 16.63 -18.91 -18.04
CA ILE A 129 17.18 -19.95 -17.16
C ILE A 129 16.03 -20.83 -16.66
N ALA A 130 15.00 -20.22 -16.05
CA ALA A 130 13.88 -20.95 -15.48
C ALA A 130 13.11 -21.76 -16.52
N LYS A 131 12.96 -21.25 -17.75
CA LYS A 131 12.33 -21.98 -18.85
C LYS A 131 13.17 -23.17 -19.30
N ARG A 132 14.50 -23.01 -19.46
CA ARG A 132 15.42 -24.12 -19.81
C ARG A 132 15.40 -25.24 -18.77
N LEU A 133 15.20 -24.90 -17.50
CA LEU A 133 15.10 -25.84 -16.40
C LEU A 133 13.69 -26.40 -16.20
N ASN A 134 12.71 -25.99 -17.01
CA ASN A 134 11.28 -26.35 -16.86
C ASN A 134 10.70 -26.00 -15.47
N LEU A 135 11.20 -24.93 -14.85
CA LEU A 135 10.80 -24.47 -13.52
C LEU A 135 9.74 -23.37 -13.55
N ILE A 136 9.47 -22.79 -14.73
CA ILE A 136 8.41 -21.80 -14.92
C ILE A 136 7.58 -22.11 -16.16
N ARG A 137 6.27 -21.95 -16.05
CA ARG A 137 5.35 -21.95 -17.20
C ARG A 137 4.70 -20.58 -17.31
N THR A 138 4.92 -19.91 -18.43
CA THR A 138 4.23 -18.66 -18.82
C THR A 138 3.44 -18.82 -20.12
N GLU A 139 3.63 -19.94 -20.82
CA GLU A 139 3.03 -20.19 -22.13
C GLU A 139 1.65 -20.82 -22.02
N GLN A 140 0.77 -20.45 -22.95
CA GLN A 140 -0.59 -20.98 -23.09
C GLN A 140 -1.44 -20.80 -21.82
N LEU A 141 -1.23 -19.72 -21.07
CA LEU A 141 -2.01 -19.40 -19.87
C LEU A 141 -3.16 -18.42 -20.13
N GLY A 142 -3.24 -17.85 -21.33
CA GLY A 142 -4.21 -16.79 -21.64
C GLY A 142 -5.67 -17.20 -21.40
N TYR A 143 -6.04 -18.44 -21.75
CA TYR A 143 -7.40 -18.97 -21.54
C TYR A 143 -7.64 -19.49 -20.10
N LEU A 144 -6.58 -19.63 -19.29
CA LEU A 144 -6.67 -20.11 -17.91
C LEU A 144 -6.68 -18.94 -16.92
N SER A 145 -5.61 -18.16 -16.94
CA SER A 145 -5.30 -17.16 -15.92
C SER A 145 -5.03 -15.78 -16.51
N GLY A 146 -5.19 -15.60 -17.82
CA GLY A 146 -4.95 -14.34 -18.52
C GLY A 146 -3.48 -14.03 -18.81
N HIS A 147 -3.23 -12.83 -19.36
CA HIS A 147 -1.89 -12.36 -19.70
C HIS A 147 -1.08 -11.99 -18.45
N ARG A 148 0.25 -12.15 -18.52
CA ARG A 148 1.23 -11.89 -17.42
C ARG A 148 1.12 -12.83 -16.20
N SER A 149 0.31 -13.87 -16.30
CA SER A 149 0.25 -14.96 -15.31
C SER A 149 1.40 -15.95 -15.50
N TYR A 150 1.75 -16.67 -14.45
CA TYR A 150 2.83 -17.66 -14.44
C TYR A 150 2.55 -18.78 -13.44
N TYR A 151 3.17 -19.93 -13.65
CA TYR A 151 3.24 -21.03 -12.69
C TYR A 151 4.71 -21.28 -12.36
N LEU A 152 5.05 -21.31 -11.07
CA LEU A 152 6.33 -21.82 -10.59
C LEU A 152 6.21 -23.33 -10.36
N LEU A 153 7.24 -24.07 -10.74
CA LEU A 153 7.25 -25.53 -10.75
C LEU A 153 8.49 -26.06 -10.01
N GLY A 154 8.34 -27.24 -9.39
CA GLY A 154 9.43 -27.97 -8.75
C GLY A 154 10.22 -27.12 -7.76
N GLU A 155 11.54 -27.17 -7.89
CA GLU A 155 12.49 -26.48 -7.00
C GLU A 155 12.26 -24.96 -6.92
N LEU A 156 11.73 -24.33 -7.98
CA LEU A 156 11.48 -22.89 -7.97
C LEU A 156 10.24 -22.52 -7.15
N ALA A 157 9.23 -23.39 -7.11
CA ALA A 157 8.08 -23.23 -6.21
C ALA A 157 8.49 -23.47 -4.75
N GLU A 158 9.33 -24.48 -4.50
CA GLU A 158 9.91 -24.71 -3.16
C GLU A 158 10.76 -23.50 -2.71
N PHE A 159 11.51 -22.90 -3.64
CA PHE A 159 12.32 -21.73 -3.37
C PHE A 159 11.49 -20.49 -2.99
N GLU A 160 10.34 -20.26 -3.66
CA GLU A 160 9.40 -19.21 -3.28
C GLU A 160 8.94 -19.37 -1.82
N HIS A 161 8.52 -20.58 -1.44
CA HIS A 161 8.13 -20.86 -0.06
C HIS A 161 9.28 -20.67 0.93
N ALA A 162 10.49 -21.10 0.58
CA ALA A 162 11.67 -20.93 1.41
C ALA A 162 12.00 -19.45 1.65
N LEU A 163 11.88 -18.58 0.64
CA LEU A 163 12.09 -17.13 0.76
C LEU A 163 11.06 -16.46 1.69
N ILE A 164 9.79 -16.86 1.58
CA ILE A 164 8.73 -16.38 2.48
C ILE A 164 9.06 -16.75 3.92
N GLN A 165 9.39 -18.02 4.17
CA GLN A 165 9.71 -18.52 5.52
C GLN A 165 10.98 -17.87 6.09
N TYR A 166 12.03 -17.73 5.28
CA TYR A 166 13.26 -17.06 5.67
C TYR A 166 12.99 -15.62 6.14
N THR A 167 12.18 -14.89 5.38
CA THR A 167 11.83 -13.49 5.68
C THR A 167 11.00 -13.40 6.96
N LEU A 168 9.96 -14.22 7.10
CA LEU A 168 9.12 -14.25 8.30
C LEU A 168 9.93 -14.56 9.55
N ASN A 169 10.78 -15.60 9.51
CA ASN A 169 11.63 -15.98 10.63
C ASN A 169 12.57 -14.84 11.05
N ASN A 170 13.14 -14.11 10.09
CA ASN A 170 13.99 -12.96 10.37
C ASN A 170 13.22 -11.81 11.03
N LEU A 171 12.00 -11.51 10.56
CA LEU A 171 11.16 -10.46 11.13
C LEU A 171 10.66 -10.82 12.54
N ILE A 172 10.27 -12.08 12.79
CA ILE A 172 9.86 -12.56 14.11
C ILE A 172 11.00 -12.38 15.12
N ARG A 173 12.25 -12.72 14.75
CA ARG A 173 13.43 -12.49 15.60
C ARG A 173 13.66 -11.01 15.92
N LYS A 174 13.16 -10.10 15.09
CA LYS A 174 13.15 -8.65 15.31
C LYS A 174 11.89 -8.15 16.02
N ASN A 175 11.12 -9.04 16.64
CA ASN A 175 9.90 -8.75 17.39
C ASN A 175 8.74 -8.17 16.56
N PHE A 176 8.71 -8.41 15.25
CA PHE A 176 7.53 -8.11 14.45
C PHE A 176 6.39 -9.09 14.78
N LYS A 177 5.16 -8.58 14.85
CA LYS A 177 3.95 -9.39 14.99
C LYS A 177 3.48 -9.83 13.62
N VAL A 178 3.38 -11.15 13.40
CA VAL A 178 2.83 -11.70 12.17
C VAL A 178 1.32 -11.61 12.22
N VAL A 179 0.73 -11.10 11.13
CA VAL A 179 -0.71 -11.00 10.93
C VAL A 179 -1.07 -11.54 9.56
N THR A 180 -2.21 -12.20 9.46
CA THR A 180 -2.84 -12.59 8.18
C THR A 180 -4.06 -11.71 7.99
N VAL A 181 -4.28 -11.22 6.77
CA VAL A 181 -5.31 -10.25 6.42
C VAL A 181 -6.19 -10.76 5.28
N SER A 182 -7.35 -10.14 5.07
CA SER A 182 -8.21 -10.40 3.90
C SER A 182 -7.65 -9.71 2.66
N ASP A 183 -7.68 -10.40 1.52
CA ASP A 183 -7.30 -9.83 0.22
C ASP A 183 -8.42 -9.01 -0.43
N ILE A 184 -9.67 -9.29 -0.06
CA ILE A 184 -10.85 -8.54 -0.52
C ILE A 184 -11.16 -7.47 0.52
N LEU A 185 -11.14 -6.21 0.10
CA LEU A 185 -11.33 -5.04 0.95
C LEU A 185 -12.41 -4.11 0.41
N HIS A 186 -13.08 -3.40 1.32
CA HIS A 186 -13.96 -2.30 0.94
C HIS A 186 -13.17 -1.17 0.26
N ARG A 187 -13.80 -0.52 -0.72
CA ARG A 187 -13.21 0.56 -1.51
C ARG A 187 -12.61 1.64 -0.63
N GLU A 188 -13.34 2.04 0.41
CA GLU A 188 -12.98 3.12 1.32
C GLU A 188 -11.65 2.86 2.04
N ILE A 189 -11.35 1.59 2.33
CA ILE A 189 -10.08 1.19 2.97
C ILE A 189 -8.92 1.36 1.99
N ILE A 190 -9.12 0.97 0.74
CA ILE A 190 -8.11 1.09 -0.33
C ILE A 190 -7.82 2.58 -0.61
N GLU A 191 -8.88 3.40 -0.72
CA GLU A 191 -8.76 4.84 -0.94
C GLU A 191 -8.09 5.55 0.24
N SER A 192 -8.33 5.10 1.48
CA SER A 192 -7.67 5.65 2.67
C SER A 192 -6.15 5.40 2.69
N CYS A 193 -5.66 4.39 1.98
CA CYS A 193 -4.22 4.15 1.77
C CYS A 193 -3.62 5.02 0.64
N GLY A 194 -4.40 5.91 0.02
CA GLY A 194 -3.97 6.79 -1.06
C GLY A 194 -4.01 6.13 -2.45
N LEU A 195 -4.65 4.96 -2.59
CA LEU A 195 -4.83 4.31 -3.89
C LEU A 195 -6.12 4.77 -4.55
N ASN A 196 -6.02 5.24 -5.80
CA ASN A 196 -7.20 5.65 -6.56
C ASN A 196 -7.97 4.41 -7.08
N THR A 197 -9.23 4.29 -6.69
CA THR A 197 -10.13 3.23 -7.16
C THR A 197 -11.10 3.69 -8.26
N LYS A 198 -11.05 4.97 -8.63
CA LYS A 198 -11.89 5.61 -9.64
C LYS A 198 -11.12 5.76 -10.96
N GLY A 199 -11.84 5.79 -12.08
CA GLY A 199 -11.28 5.93 -13.42
C GLY A 199 -11.24 4.64 -14.25
N GLU A 200 -10.94 4.78 -15.54
CA GLU A 200 -10.94 3.66 -16.51
C GLU A 200 -9.72 2.74 -16.36
N ARG A 201 -8.59 3.26 -15.86
CA ARG A 201 -7.34 2.50 -15.66
C ARG A 201 -6.97 2.49 -14.17
N THR A 202 -7.51 1.53 -13.43
CA THR A 202 -7.18 1.31 -12.02
C THR A 202 -6.23 0.14 -11.85
N GLN A 203 -5.29 0.25 -10.90
CA GLN A 203 -4.45 -0.89 -10.48
C GLN A 203 -5.19 -1.85 -9.54
N VAL A 204 -6.37 -1.44 -9.07
CA VAL A 204 -7.24 -2.22 -8.19
C VAL A 204 -8.21 -3.04 -9.05
N ILE A 205 -8.21 -4.36 -8.86
CA ILE A 205 -9.17 -5.28 -9.48
C ILE A 205 -10.48 -5.21 -8.69
N LYS A 206 -11.59 -5.07 -9.40
CA LYS A 206 -12.94 -4.97 -8.84
C LYS A 206 -13.67 -6.28 -9.16
N PHE A 207 -14.32 -6.85 -8.16
CA PHE A 207 -15.15 -8.05 -8.26
C PHE A 207 -16.63 -7.67 -8.11
#